data_AF-A0AAD4N8W2-F1
#
_entry.id   AF-A0AAD4N8W2-F1
#
_cell.length_a   1.000
_cell.length_b   1.000
_cell.length_c   1.000
_cell.angle_alpha   90.00
_cell.angle_beta   90.00
_cell.angle_gamma   90.00
#
_symmetry.space_group_name_H-M   'P 1'
#
loop_
_entity.id
_entity.type
_entity.pdbx_description
1 polymer ?
#
loop_
_entity_poly.entity_id
_entity_poly.type
_entity_poly.pdbx_seq_one_letter_code
_entity_poly.pdbx_strand_id
1 'polypeptide(L)'
;MTLMNNIDAEECTAYLIMAITIPSFSYLLLWLFAVPFIPDDSVLRSLFPQQIYAILIPMATFWLITIIGVYNAFWIKRAIKDSL
;
A
#
# COMPACT_ATOMS: atom_id res chain seq x y z
N MET A 1 26.45 11.42 11.21
CA MET A 1 25.28 10.93 11.96
C MET A 1 23.97 11.18 11.20
N THR A 2 23.76 12.37 10.63
CA THR A 2 22.57 12.74 9.84
C THR A 2 22.35 11.90 8.56
N LEU A 3 23.42 11.48 7.87
CA LEU A 3 23.31 10.62 6.68
C LEU A 3 22.90 9.18 7.01
N MET A 4 23.33 8.64 8.16
CA MET A 4 22.99 7.28 8.57
C MET A 4 21.49 7.18 8.90
N ASN A 5 20.97 8.16 9.66
CA ASN A 5 19.55 8.23 10.00
C ASN A 5 18.61 8.36 8.78
N ASN A 6 19.06 8.95 7.67
CA ASN A 6 18.25 9.07 6.46
C ASN A 6 18.13 7.74 5.71
N ILE A 7 19.20 6.93 5.67
CA ILE A 7 19.18 5.60 5.05
C ILE A 7 18.22 4.69 5.81
N ASP A 8 18.28 4.71 7.14
CA ASP A 8 17.37 3.93 8.00
C ASP A 8 15.90 4.33 7.79
N ALA A 9 15.63 5.63 7.58
CA ALA A 9 14.29 6.14 7.33
C ALA A 9 13.76 5.76 5.94
N GLU A 10 14.61 5.74 4.92
CA GLU A 10 14.26 5.30 3.56
C GLU A 10 13.95 3.80 3.53
N GLU A 11 14.75 2.98 4.21
CA GLU A 11 14.48 1.55 4.36
C GLU A 11 13.18 1.30 5.11
N CYS A 12 12.95 1.98 6.23
CA CYS A 12 11.72 1.84 7.01
C CYS A 12 10.48 2.22 6.19
N THR A 13 10.59 3.28 5.38
CA THR A 13 9.51 3.69 4.46
C THR A 13 9.25 2.62 3.39
N ALA A 14 10.29 2.03 2.81
CA ALA A 14 10.16 0.95 1.84
C ALA A 14 9.48 -0.28 2.45
N TYR A 15 9.86 -0.69 3.67
CA TYR A 15 9.21 -1.79 4.38
C TYR A 15 7.74 -1.52 4.67
N LEU A 16 7.37 -0.29 5.07
CA LEU A 16 5.97 0.08 5.30
C LEU A 16 5.16 0.03 3.99
N ILE A 17 5.70 0.54 2.89
CA ILE A 17 5.04 0.47 1.58
C ILE A 17 4.82 -1.00 1.17
N MET A 18 5.81 -1.86 1.34
CA MET A 18 5.67 -3.30 1.05
C MET A 18 4.62 -3.96 1.96
N ALA A 19 4.68 -3.68 3.26
CA ALA A 19 3.77 -4.24 4.26
C ALA A 19 2.30 -3.89 4.01
N ILE A 20 2.01 -2.74 3.37
CA ILE A 20 0.64 -2.32 3.04
C ILE A 20 0.25 -2.82 1.64
N THR A 21 1.16 -2.76 0.67
CA THR A 21 0.87 -3.10 -0.73
C THR A 21 0.61 -4.60 -0.90
N ILE A 22 1.48 -5.45 -0.34
CA ILE A 22 1.40 -6.91 -0.49
C ILE A 22 0.04 -7.46 -0.02
N PRO A 23 -0.44 -7.19 1.21
CA PRO A 23 -1.74 -7.70 1.63
C PRO A 23 -2.90 -7.05 0.86
N SER A 24 -2.81 -5.76 0.49
CA SER A 24 -3.86 -5.10 -0.28
C SER A 24 -4.06 -5.76 -1.65
N PHE A 25 -2.96 -6.02 -2.36
CA PHE A 25 -2.99 -6.71 -3.65
C PHE A 25 -3.36 -8.18 -3.51
N SER A 26 -2.86 -8.87 -2.49
CA SER A 26 -3.22 -10.27 -2.25
C SER A 26 -4.71 -10.41 -1.96
N TYR A 27 -5.29 -9.49 -1.20
CA TYR A 27 -6.72 -9.43 -0.95
C TYR A 27 -7.51 -9.21 -2.24
N LEU A 28 -7.09 -8.27 -3.10
CA LEU A 28 -7.70 -8.05 -4.41
C LEU A 28 -7.63 -9.30 -5.30
N LEU A 29 -6.47 -9.97 -5.35
CA LEU A 29 -6.26 -11.18 -6.14
C LEU A 29 -7.13 -12.33 -5.64
N LEU A 30 -7.17 -12.56 -4.32
CA LEU A 30 -8.07 -13.54 -3.72
C LEU A 30 -9.53 -13.20 -4.06
N TRP A 31 -9.89 -11.93 -4.02
CA TRP A 31 -11.24 -11.51 -4.38
C TRP A 31 -11.55 -11.79 -5.86
N LEU A 32 -10.63 -11.43 -6.76
CA LEU A 32 -10.82 -11.61 -8.21
C LEU A 32 -10.80 -13.09 -8.65
N PHE A 33 -9.95 -13.91 -8.02
CA PHE A 33 -9.72 -15.29 -8.45
C PHE A 33 -10.40 -16.34 -7.59
N ALA A 34 -10.80 -16.06 -6.35
CA ALA A 34 -11.49 -17.04 -5.51
C ALA A 34 -13.01 -16.81 -5.49
N VAL A 35 -13.45 -15.56 -5.33
CA VAL A 35 -14.88 -15.25 -5.11
C VAL A 35 -15.80 -15.65 -6.28
N PRO A 36 -15.41 -15.51 -7.57
CA PRO A 36 -16.25 -15.98 -8.68
C PRO A 36 -16.54 -17.49 -8.67
N PHE A 37 -15.69 -18.29 -8.01
CA PHE A 37 -15.86 -19.74 -7.92
C PHE A 37 -16.59 -20.18 -6.65
N ILE A 38 -16.93 -19.25 -5.76
CA ILE A 38 -17.68 -19.50 -4.52
C ILE A 38 -19.18 -19.34 -4.82
N PRO A 39 -19.99 -20.39 -4.62
CA PRO A 39 -21.44 -20.31 -4.79
C PRO A 39 -22.04 -19.21 -3.90
N ASP A 40 -22.99 -18.44 -4.44
CA ASP A 40 -23.58 -17.30 -3.73
C ASP A 40 -24.27 -17.70 -2.42
N ASP A 41 -24.82 -18.91 -2.34
CA ASP A 41 -25.51 -19.45 -1.15
C ASP A 41 -24.56 -20.09 -0.12
N SER A 42 -23.26 -20.06 -0.34
CA SER A 42 -22.30 -20.70 0.55
C SER A 42 -21.92 -19.82 1.75
N VAL A 43 -21.75 -20.43 2.92
CA VAL A 43 -21.24 -19.76 4.13
C VAL A 43 -19.84 -19.15 3.89
N LEU A 44 -19.06 -19.69 2.95
CA LEU A 44 -17.79 -19.09 2.55
C LEU A 44 -17.97 -17.69 1.95
N ARG A 45 -19.07 -17.42 1.23
CA ARG A 45 -19.35 -16.11 0.64
C ARG A 45 -19.52 -15.02 1.70
N SER A 46 -20.04 -15.36 2.89
CA SER A 46 -20.22 -14.40 3.99
C SER A 46 -18.91 -14.04 4.70
N LEU A 47 -17.88 -14.88 4.57
CA LEU A 47 -16.53 -14.59 5.07
C LEU A 47 -15.77 -13.62 4.17
N PHE A 48 -16.17 -13.46 2.90
CA PHE A 48 -15.61 -12.46 2.00
C PHE A 48 -16.37 -11.13 2.14
N PRO A 49 -15.70 -10.04 2.53
CA PRO A 49 -16.32 -8.72 2.55
C PRO A 49 -16.90 -8.33 1.18
N GLN A 50 -17.88 -7.43 1.19
CA GLN A 50 -18.50 -6.90 -0.02
C GLN A 50 -17.47 -6.45 -1.06
N GLN A 51 -17.80 -6.63 -2.36
CA GLN A 51 -16.98 -6.21 -3.51
C GLN A 51 -16.37 -4.82 -3.36
N ILE A 52 -17.12 -3.90 -2.76
CA ILE A 52 -16.72 -2.52 -2.57
C ILE A 52 -15.40 -2.42 -1.79
N TYR A 53 -15.17 -3.29 -0.80
CA TYR A 53 -13.93 -3.31 -0.03
C TYR A 53 -12.74 -3.88 -0.81
N ALA A 54 -12.98 -4.83 -1.72
CA ALA A 54 -11.94 -5.37 -2.59
C ALA A 54 -11.32 -4.31 -3.50
N ILE A 55 -12.09 -3.29 -3.86
CA ILE A 55 -11.65 -2.17 -4.69
C ILE A 55 -11.16 -1.01 -3.82
N LEU A 56 -11.88 -0.68 -2.74
CA LEU A 56 -11.53 0.42 -1.84
C LEU A 56 -10.18 0.22 -1.15
N ILE A 57 -9.85 -1.01 -0.72
CA ILE A 57 -8.59 -1.27 0.01
C ILE A 57 -7.37 -0.97 -0.88
N PRO A 58 -7.22 -1.55 -2.09
CA PRO A 58 -6.13 -1.18 -3.00
C PRO A 58 -6.13 0.29 -3.38
N MET A 59 -7.31 0.89 -3.59
CA MET A 59 -7.43 2.30 -3.98
C MET A 59 -6.97 3.23 -2.86
N ALA A 60 -7.37 2.99 -1.61
CA ALA A 60 -6.92 3.73 -0.45
C ALA A 60 -5.41 3.57 -0.23
N THR A 61 -4.90 2.34 -0.37
CA THR A 61 -3.47 2.03 -0.31
C THR A 61 -2.69 2.82 -1.36
N PHE A 62 -3.17 2.87 -2.60
CA PHE A 62 -2.54 3.62 -3.68
C PHE A 62 -2.44 5.13 -3.39
N TRP A 63 -3.53 5.73 -2.88
CA TRP A 63 -3.52 7.13 -2.45
C TRP A 63 -2.50 7.38 -1.34
N LEU A 64 -2.44 6.51 -0.34
CA LEU A 64 -1.51 6.61 0.78
C LEU A 64 -0.05 6.59 0.31
N ILE A 65 0.30 5.64 -0.56
CA ILE A 65 1.66 5.52 -1.12
C ILE A 65 1.99 6.76 -1.97
N THR A 66 1.03 7.25 -2.75
CA THR A 66 1.23 8.47 -3.56
C THR A 66 1.54 9.68 -2.69
N ILE A 67 0.80 9.88 -1.60
CA ILE A 67 1.02 10.98 -0.66
C ILE A 67 2.42 10.88 -0.03
N ILE A 68 2.81 9.68 0.43
CA ILE A 68 4.14 9.43 1.02
C ILE A 68 5.25 9.70 0.00
N GLY A 69 5.09 9.24 -1.25
CA GLY A 69 6.06 9.45 -2.32
C GLY A 69 6.23 10.92 -2.68
N VAL A 70 5.13 11.68 -2.80
CA VAL A 70 5.18 13.12 -3.07
C VAL A 70 5.85 13.88 -1.92
N TYR A 71 5.51 13.53 -0.68
CA TYR A 71 6.13 14.12 0.50
C TYR A 71 7.65 13.89 0.50
N ASN A 72 8.10 12.65 0.30
CA ASN A 72 9.53 12.33 0.26
C ASN A 72 10.26 13.06 -0.87
N ALA A 73 9.68 13.09 -2.08
CA ALA A 73 10.28 13.78 -3.21
C ALA A 73 10.43 15.30 -2.97
N PHE A 74 9.45 15.92 -2.30
CA PHE A 74 9.53 17.32 -1.92
C PHE A 74 10.68 17.60 -0.96
N TRP A 75 10.83 16.78 0.08
CA TRP A 75 11.90 16.94 1.07
C TRP A 75 13.30 16.69 0.49
N ILE A 76 13.46 15.67 -0.36
CA ILE A 76 14.73 15.40 -1.05
C ILE A 76 15.13 16.60 -1.93
N LYS A 77 14.19 17.14 -2.71
CA LYS A 77 14.45 18.33 -3.53
C LYS A 77 14.89 19.53 -2.69
N ARG A 78 14.26 19.72 -1.52
CA ARG A 78 14.64 20.80 -0.59
C ARG A 78 16.04 20.59 -0.03
N ALA A 79 16.36 19.39 0.43
CA ALA A 79 17.67 19.07 1.00
C ALA A 79 18.82 19.31 0.00
N ILE A 80 18.63 18.96 -1.28
CA ILE A 80 19.61 19.22 -2.33
C ILE A 80 19.81 20.72 -2.54
N LYS A 81 18.71 21.50 -2.56
CA LYS A 81 18.79 22.95 -2.72
C LYS A 81 19.55 23.63 -1.59
N ASP A 82 19.37 23.16 -0.35
CA ASP A 82 20.03 23.74 0.83
C ASP A 82 21.52 23.39 0.91
N SER A 83 22.00 22.43 0.11
CA SER A 83 23.42 22.01 0.04
C SER A 83 24.26 22.69 -1.04
N LEU A 84 23.65 23.54 -1.87
CA LEU A 84 24.24 24.17 -3.06
C LEU A 84 24.36 25.68 -2.87
#